data_AF-A0A918KI32-F1
#
_entry.id   AF-A0A918KI32-F1
#
_cell.length_a   1.000
_cell.length_b   1.000
_cell.length_c   1.000
_cell.angle_alpha   90.00
_cell.angle_beta   90.00
_cell.angle_gamma   90.00
#
_symmetry.space_group_name_H-M   'P 1'
#
loop_
_entity.id
_entity.type
_entity.pdbx_description
1 polymer ?
#
loop_
_entity_poly.entity_id
_entity_poly.type
_entity_poly.pdbx_seq_one_letter_code
_entity_poly.pdbx_strand_id
1 'polypeptide(L)'
;MHDALMDKMNWLMAAAETAGDYAGKDGGSGVFPPFDPAYFPSQLFWFFLTFFALYLLLSKVFLPRVGETIEERGSRIADDLDQASRMQREAEEAEKAYTRSLADARTKAMNVAETTKQSVDAEIQTELAAADAVADKAAEAAETRIRQVRTEALGNIETVAAEAAQAVVAALTGKTVTLAAVKSALN
;
A
#
# COMPACT_ATOMS: atom_id res chain seq x y z
N MET A 1 -61.57 -78.34 -0.44
CA MET A 1 -61.44 -77.28 0.60
C MET A 1 -61.26 -77.84 2.02
N HIS A 2 -61.23 -79.16 2.22
CA HIS A 2 -61.06 -79.79 3.55
C HIS A 2 -59.58 -80.05 3.90
N ASP A 3 -58.74 -80.42 2.92
CA ASP A 3 -57.33 -80.79 3.18
C ASP A 3 -56.43 -79.62 3.61
N ALA A 4 -56.57 -78.44 3.00
CA ALA A 4 -55.78 -77.27 3.36
C ALA A 4 -56.03 -76.74 4.79
N LEU A 5 -57.16 -77.13 5.37
CA LEU A 5 -57.56 -76.74 6.72
C LEU A 5 -56.92 -77.68 7.76
N MET A 6 -56.79 -78.96 7.44
CA MET A 6 -56.15 -79.96 8.30
C MET A 6 -54.63 -79.78 8.36
N ASP A 7 -53.99 -79.38 7.27
CA ASP A 7 -52.53 -79.19 7.23
C ASP A 7 -52.08 -77.94 8.01
N LYS A 8 -52.87 -76.85 7.95
CA LYS A 8 -52.71 -75.69 8.84
C LYS A 8 -52.96 -76.05 10.30
N MET A 9 -53.90 -76.94 10.58
CA MET A 9 -54.19 -77.40 11.94
C MET A 9 -53.06 -78.28 12.48
N ASN A 10 -52.46 -79.15 11.66
CA ASN A 10 -51.28 -79.93 12.03
C ASN A 10 -50.04 -79.07 12.23
N TRP A 11 -49.81 -78.06 11.39
CA TRP A 11 -48.70 -77.12 11.57
C TRP A 11 -48.87 -76.27 12.84
N LEU A 12 -50.09 -75.83 13.15
CA LEU A 12 -50.40 -75.12 14.40
C LEU A 12 -50.30 -76.03 15.63
N MET A 13 -50.68 -77.30 15.52
CA MET A 13 -50.54 -78.28 16.61
C MET A 13 -49.07 -78.65 16.85
N ALA A 14 -48.26 -78.82 15.80
CA ALA A 14 -46.82 -79.06 15.92
C ALA A 14 -46.06 -77.85 16.47
N ALA A 15 -46.46 -76.63 16.10
CA ALA A 15 -45.92 -75.40 16.69
C ALA A 15 -46.35 -75.21 18.15
N ALA A 16 -47.55 -75.66 18.53
CA ALA A 16 -48.03 -75.63 19.91
C ALA A 16 -47.35 -76.69 20.80
N GLU A 17 -47.07 -77.88 20.25
CA GLU A 17 -46.39 -78.98 20.96
C GLU A 17 -44.90 -78.66 21.21
N THR A 18 -44.26 -77.91 20.30
CA THR A 18 -42.87 -77.44 20.47
C THR A 18 -42.72 -76.19 21.33
N ALA A 19 -43.80 -75.44 21.57
CA ALA A 19 -43.81 -74.32 22.53
C ALA A 19 -44.05 -74.75 23.99
N GLY A 20 -44.54 -75.98 24.21
CA GLY A 20 -44.89 -76.51 25.53
C GLY A 20 -43.73 -77.09 26.36
N ASP A 21 -42.53 -77.21 25.78
CA ASP A 21 -41.40 -77.96 26.39
C ASP A 21 -40.41 -77.07 27.18
N TYR A 22 -40.84 -75.87 27.60
CA TYR A 22 -40.10 -75.01 28.54
C TYR A 22 -40.71 -75.00 29.94
N ALA A 23 -41.48 -76.03 30.31
CA ALA A 23 -42.01 -76.19 31.66
C ALA A 23 -41.14 -77.16 32.47
N GLY A 24 -40.01 -76.65 32.97
CA GLY A 24 -39.30 -77.29 34.07
C GLY A 24 -40.26 -77.49 35.24
N LYS A 25 -40.45 -78.76 35.64
CA LYS A 25 -41.06 -79.12 36.91
C LYS A 25 -40.17 -78.57 38.02
N ASP A 26 -40.72 -77.71 38.88
CA ASP A 26 -40.58 -77.71 40.34
C ASP A 26 -41.55 -76.68 40.94
N GLY A 27 -42.32 -77.09 41.95
CA GLY A 27 -43.48 -76.36 42.47
C GLY A 27 -43.17 -75.28 43.50
N GLY A 28 -43.97 -74.21 43.49
CA GLY A 28 -44.08 -73.26 44.61
C GLY A 28 -44.50 -71.84 44.20
N SER A 29 -45.76 -71.49 44.46
CA SER A 29 -46.32 -70.12 44.55
C SER A 29 -45.83 -69.05 43.57
N GLY A 30 -46.59 -68.86 42.49
CA GLY A 30 -47.00 -67.54 42.00
C GLY A 30 -45.94 -66.45 41.84
N VAL A 31 -44.92 -66.69 41.02
CA VAL A 31 -44.10 -65.61 40.44
C VAL A 31 -44.42 -65.57 38.95
N PHE A 32 -44.75 -64.38 38.44
CA PHE A 32 -44.95 -64.16 37.00
C PHE A 32 -43.69 -64.66 36.27
N PRO A 33 -43.78 -65.55 35.26
CA PRO A 33 -42.63 -66.24 34.68
C PRO A 33 -41.39 -65.38 34.32
N PRO A 34 -41.52 -64.11 33.84
CA PRO A 34 -40.35 -63.27 33.58
C PRO A 34 -39.71 -62.63 34.83
N PHE A 35 -40.27 -62.81 36.03
CA PHE A 35 -39.71 -62.33 37.31
C PHE A 35 -39.24 -63.45 38.23
N ASP A 36 -39.07 -64.68 37.72
CA ASP A 36 -38.50 -65.78 38.49
C ASP A 36 -37.00 -65.51 38.81
N PRO A 37 -36.62 -65.39 40.10
CA PRO A 37 -35.26 -65.09 40.52
C PRO A 37 -34.22 -66.15 40.10
N ALA A 38 -34.63 -67.36 39.73
CA ALA A 38 -33.73 -68.41 39.28
C ALA A 38 -32.96 -68.05 38.00
N TYR A 39 -33.54 -67.21 37.12
CA TYR A 39 -32.90 -66.80 35.86
C TYR A 39 -32.06 -65.52 35.99
N PHE A 40 -32.19 -64.77 37.09
CA PHE A 40 -31.48 -63.50 37.28
C PHE A 40 -29.95 -63.65 37.24
N PRO A 41 -29.31 -64.68 37.83
CA PRO A 41 -27.85 -64.83 37.75
C PRO A 41 -27.32 -65.00 36.33
N SER A 42 -28.02 -65.79 35.50
CA SER A 42 -27.64 -66.02 34.09
C SER A 42 -27.84 -64.76 33.25
N GLN A 43 -28.97 -64.07 33.44
CA GLN A 43 -29.26 -62.80 32.76
C GLN A 43 -28.23 -61.73 33.13
N LEU A 44 -27.86 -61.63 34.41
CA LEU A 44 -26.82 -60.72 34.88
C LEU A 44 -25.44 -61.09 34.30
N PHE A 45 -25.09 -62.38 34.22
CA PHE A 45 -23.84 -62.82 33.60
C PHE A 45 -23.73 -62.37 32.14
N TRP A 46 -24.75 -62.65 31.31
CA TRP A 46 -24.76 -62.22 29.91
C TRP A 46 -24.87 -60.71 29.76
N PHE A 47 -25.61 -60.04 30.64
CA PHE A 47 -25.64 -58.58 30.71
C PHE A 47 -24.24 -58.02 30.93
N PHE A 48 -23.51 -58.49 31.95
CA PHE A 48 -22.14 -58.02 32.21
C PHE A 48 -21.20 -58.36 31.05
N LEU A 49 -21.30 -59.55 30.45
CA LEU A 49 -20.46 -59.94 29.33
C LEU A 49 -20.68 -59.03 28.11
N THR A 50 -21.94 -58.81 27.72
CA THR A 50 -22.29 -57.97 26.57
C THR A 50 -22.04 -56.49 26.84
N PHE A 51 -22.35 -56.02 28.04
CA PHE A 51 -22.06 -54.65 28.47
C PHE A 51 -20.56 -54.37 28.46
N PHE A 52 -19.74 -55.29 28.97
CA PHE A 52 -18.29 -55.13 28.98
C PHE A 52 -17.70 -55.19 27.56
N ALA A 53 -18.19 -56.10 26.72
CA ALA A 53 -17.80 -56.14 25.31
C ALA A 53 -18.14 -54.82 24.57
N LEU A 54 -19.35 -54.30 24.78
CA LEU A 54 -19.79 -53.01 24.22
C LEU A 54 -18.98 -51.84 24.78
N TYR A 55 -18.70 -51.84 26.08
CA TYR A 55 -17.89 -50.82 26.75
C TYR A 55 -16.48 -50.75 26.15
N LEU A 56 -15.82 -51.90 25.97
CA LEU A 56 -14.50 -51.95 25.34
C LEU A 56 -14.54 -51.46 23.88
N LEU A 57 -15.59 -51.80 23.13
CA LEU A 57 -15.76 -51.34 21.76
C LEU A 57 -15.91 -49.80 21.70
N LEU A 58 -16.77 -49.22 22.55
CA LEU A 58 -16.95 -47.77 22.64
C LEU A 58 -15.66 -47.07 23.07
N SER A 59 -15.05 -47.54 24.16
CA SER A 59 -13.83 -46.96 24.73
C SER A 59 -12.66 -47.02 23.77
N LYS A 60 -12.46 -48.14 23.06
CA LYS A 60 -11.27 -48.36 22.23
C LYS A 60 -11.43 -47.90 20.78
N VAL A 61 -12.66 -47.80 20.25
CA VAL A 61 -12.89 -47.51 18.82
C VAL A 61 -13.68 -46.23 18.60
N PHE A 62 -14.83 -46.05 19.27
CA PHE A 62 -15.71 -44.92 18.99
C PHE A 62 -15.23 -43.61 19.63
N LEU A 63 -14.88 -43.64 20.92
CA LEU A 63 -14.36 -42.47 21.65
C LEU A 63 -13.09 -41.88 21.01
N PRO A 64 -12.04 -42.65 20.67
CA PRO A 64 -10.84 -42.08 20.07
C PRO A 64 -11.10 -41.45 18.70
N ARG A 65 -11.99 -42.02 17.87
CA ARG A 65 -12.35 -41.44 16.57
C ARG A 65 -13.05 -40.09 16.70
N VAL A 66 -13.93 -39.94 17.69
CA VAL A 66 -14.61 -38.66 17.95
C VAL A 66 -13.62 -37.64 18.52
N GLY A 67 -12.73 -38.07 19.42
CA GLY A 67 -11.65 -37.23 19.95
C GLY A 67 -10.74 -36.68 18.85
N GLU A 68 -10.28 -37.54 17.94
CA GLU A 68 -9.43 -37.18 16.79
C GLU A 68 -10.09 -36.12 15.91
N THR A 69 -11.39 -36.25 15.60
CA THR A 69 -12.11 -35.26 14.78
C THR A 69 -12.21 -33.89 15.48
N ILE A 70 -12.43 -33.88 16.81
CA ILE A 70 -12.51 -32.64 17.58
C ILE A 70 -11.14 -31.96 17.61
N GLU A 71 -10.09 -32.73 17.83
CA GLU A 71 -8.72 -32.23 17.88
C GLU A 71 -8.25 -31.71 16.51
N GLU A 72 -8.55 -32.42 15.42
CA GLU A 72 -8.26 -31.97 14.05
C GLU A 72 -8.93 -30.62 13.75
N ARG A 73 -10.22 -30.47 14.10
CA ARG A 73 -10.94 -29.20 13.92
C ARG A 73 -10.36 -28.10 14.79
N GLY A 74 -10.05 -28.40 16.05
CA GLY A 74 -9.45 -27.45 16.98
C GLY A 74 -8.09 -26.96 16.48
N SER A 75 -7.23 -27.88 16.04
CA SER A 75 -5.92 -27.58 15.46
C SER A 75 -6.06 -26.72 14.22
N ARG A 76 -6.96 -27.10 13.30
CA ARG A 76 -7.17 -26.34 12.06
C ARG A 76 -7.67 -24.92 12.32
N ILE A 77 -8.60 -24.73 13.26
CA ILE A 77 -9.07 -23.39 13.65
C ILE A 77 -7.93 -22.58 14.27
N ALA A 78 -7.10 -23.19 15.13
CA ALA A 78 -5.97 -22.52 15.73
C ALA A 78 -4.93 -22.10 14.67
N ASP A 79 -4.63 -22.99 13.73
CA ASP A 79 -3.71 -22.73 12.62
C ASP A 79 -4.24 -21.63 11.68
N ASP A 80 -5.53 -21.67 11.35
CA ASP A 80 -6.17 -20.65 10.51
C ASP A 80 -6.17 -19.28 11.21
N LEU A 81 -6.40 -19.25 12.53
CA LEU A 81 -6.36 -18.02 13.32
C LEU A 81 -4.93 -17.46 13.45
N ASP A 82 -3.93 -18.31 13.67
CA ASP A 82 -2.53 -17.89 13.71
C ASP A 82 -2.11 -17.32 12.34
N GLN A 83 -2.43 -18.01 11.25
CA GLN A 83 -2.17 -17.54 9.89
C GLN A 83 -2.87 -16.20 9.62
N ALA A 84 -4.14 -16.05 9.98
CA ALA A 84 -4.86 -14.79 9.84
C ALA A 84 -4.21 -13.66 10.63
N SER A 85 -3.80 -13.92 11.88
CA SER A 85 -3.13 -12.93 12.74
C SER A 85 -1.77 -12.52 12.17
N ARG A 86 -1.02 -13.47 11.59
CA ARG A 86 0.25 -13.21 10.92
C ARG A 86 0.05 -12.36 9.67
N MET A 87 -0.90 -12.72 8.81
CA MET A 87 -1.23 -11.96 7.61
C MET A 87 -1.70 -10.54 7.94
N GLN A 88 -2.49 -10.39 9.01
CA GLN A 88 -2.90 -9.08 9.50
C GLN A 88 -1.69 -8.25 9.94
N ARG A 89 -0.79 -8.82 10.75
CA ARG A 89 0.42 -8.11 11.19
C ARG A 89 1.31 -7.72 10.02
N GLU A 90 1.52 -8.62 9.06
CA GLU A 90 2.29 -8.34 7.85
C GLU A 90 1.65 -7.23 7.01
N ALA A 91 0.32 -7.21 6.89
CA ALA A 91 -0.41 -6.14 6.21
C ALA A 91 -0.28 -4.79 6.94
N GLU A 92 -0.40 -4.76 8.27
CA GLU A 92 -0.22 -3.54 9.08
C GLU A 92 1.22 -3.01 8.99
N GLU A 93 2.22 -3.89 8.99
CA GLU A 93 3.63 -3.52 8.80
C GLU A 93 3.88 -2.97 7.39
N ALA A 94 3.32 -3.61 6.37
CA ALA A 94 3.40 -3.14 4.98
C ALA A 94 2.72 -1.78 4.80
N GLU A 95 1.54 -1.57 5.42
CA GLU A 95 0.84 -0.29 5.40
C GLU A 95 1.67 0.82 6.08
N LYS A 96 2.25 0.53 7.26
CA LYS A 96 3.15 1.48 7.95
C LYS A 96 4.38 1.82 7.11
N ALA A 97 5.01 0.83 6.47
CA ALA A 97 6.15 1.05 5.60
C ALA A 97 5.77 1.88 4.35
N TYR A 98 4.62 1.58 3.75
CA TYR A 98 4.09 2.29 2.58
C TYR A 98 3.77 3.76 2.91
N THR A 99 3.02 4.00 3.99
CA THR A 99 2.66 5.34 4.44
C THR A 99 3.88 6.17 4.81
N ARG A 100 4.88 5.56 5.48
CA ARG A 100 6.17 6.19 5.76
C ARG A 100 6.93 6.55 4.49
N SER A 101 7.03 5.63 3.53
CA SER A 101 7.70 5.88 2.25
C SER A 101 7.02 7.02 1.48
N LEU A 102 5.68 7.08 1.49
CA LEU A 102 4.92 8.15 0.87
C LEU A 102 5.17 9.51 1.54
N ALA A 103 5.22 9.55 2.88
CA ALA A 103 5.55 10.75 3.62
C ALA A 103 6.99 11.23 3.32
N ASP A 104 7.96 10.32 3.37
CA ASP A 104 9.37 10.61 3.06
C ASP A 104 9.54 11.10 1.62
N ALA A 105 8.84 10.51 0.65
CA ALA A 105 8.86 10.95 -0.74
C ALA A 105 8.28 12.36 -0.90
N ARG A 106 7.17 12.68 -0.22
CA ARG A 106 6.60 14.03 -0.22
C ARG A 106 7.55 15.05 0.39
N THR A 107 8.17 14.75 1.53
CA THR A 107 9.16 15.63 2.15
C THR A 107 10.37 15.85 1.25
N LYS A 108 10.90 14.79 0.63
CA LYS A 108 12.00 14.90 -0.33
C LYS A 108 11.62 15.78 -1.53
N ALA A 109 10.43 15.61 -2.10
CA ALA A 109 9.95 16.42 -3.21
C ALA A 109 9.85 17.90 -2.83
N MET A 110 9.31 18.22 -1.65
CA MET A 110 9.25 19.60 -1.15
C MET A 110 10.64 20.19 -0.93
N ASN A 111 11.57 19.43 -0.32
CA ASN A 111 12.94 19.89 -0.11
C ASN A 111 13.68 20.14 -1.42
N VAL A 112 13.52 19.27 -2.42
CA VAL A 112 14.11 19.45 -3.75
C VAL A 112 13.51 20.70 -4.41
N ALA A 113 12.19 20.88 -4.37
CA ALA A 113 11.56 22.06 -4.95
C ALA A 113 12.05 23.36 -4.31
N GLU A 114 12.17 23.38 -2.98
CA GLU A 114 12.68 24.55 -2.25
C GLU A 114 14.15 24.82 -2.55
N THR A 115 15.00 23.80 -2.50
CA THR A 115 16.43 23.93 -2.78
C THR A 115 16.67 24.40 -4.23
N THR A 116 15.92 23.85 -5.18
CA THR A 116 16.01 24.27 -6.59
C THR A 116 15.58 25.72 -6.76
N LYS A 117 14.48 26.15 -6.14
CA LYS A 117 14.07 27.57 -6.18
C LYS A 117 15.15 28.48 -5.62
N GLN A 118 15.71 28.16 -4.45
CA GLN A 118 16.77 28.96 -3.84
C GLN A 118 18.02 29.03 -4.72
N SER A 119 18.42 27.92 -5.36
CA SER A 119 19.55 27.89 -6.30
C SER A 119 19.29 28.74 -7.54
N VAL A 120 18.10 28.62 -8.13
CA VAL A 120 17.70 29.38 -9.31
C VAL A 120 17.63 30.88 -8.99
N ASP A 121 17.05 31.25 -7.85
CA ASP A 121 16.99 32.65 -7.41
C ASP A 121 18.39 33.23 -7.20
N ALA A 122 19.32 32.46 -6.62
CA ALA A 122 20.72 32.88 -6.46
C ALA A 122 21.45 33.04 -7.81
N GLU A 123 21.22 32.13 -8.76
CA GLU A 123 21.75 32.25 -10.13
C GLU A 123 21.18 33.47 -10.85
N ILE A 124 19.86 33.70 -10.76
CA ILE A 124 19.20 34.88 -11.34
C ILE A 124 19.82 36.17 -10.78
N GLN A 125 20.00 36.27 -9.45
CA GLN A 125 20.62 37.45 -8.85
C GLN A 125 22.05 37.68 -9.33
N THR A 126 22.81 36.59 -9.51
CA THR A 126 24.19 36.66 -10.02
C THR A 126 24.22 37.15 -11.47
N GLU A 127 23.36 36.60 -12.33
CA GLU A 127 23.24 37.00 -13.74
C GLU A 127 22.70 38.42 -13.89
N LEU A 128 21.74 38.84 -13.07
CA LEU A 128 21.25 40.22 -13.05
C LEU A 128 22.37 41.19 -12.66
N ALA A 129 23.12 40.90 -11.59
CA ALA A 129 24.25 41.75 -11.18
C ALA A 129 25.34 41.84 -12.26
N ALA A 130 25.60 40.73 -12.96
CA ALA A 130 26.55 40.72 -14.09
C ALA A 130 26.02 41.54 -15.28
N ALA A 131 24.74 41.41 -15.62
CA ALA A 131 24.10 42.16 -16.69
C ALA A 131 24.07 43.67 -16.39
N ASP A 132 23.75 44.06 -15.16
CA ASP A 132 23.77 45.46 -14.71
C ASP A 132 25.19 46.05 -14.83
N ALA A 133 26.21 45.32 -14.38
CA ALA A 133 27.60 45.77 -14.52
C ALA A 133 28.06 45.95 -15.98
N VAL A 134 27.53 45.13 -16.90
CA VAL A 134 27.78 45.28 -18.34
C VAL A 134 27.04 46.50 -18.90
N ALA A 135 25.78 46.70 -18.49
CA ALA A 135 24.98 47.85 -18.89
C ALA A 135 25.61 49.17 -18.43
N ASP A 136 26.09 49.24 -17.18
CA ASP A 136 26.77 50.42 -16.63
C ASP A 136 28.03 50.76 -17.43
N LYS A 137 28.89 49.78 -17.73
CA LYS A 137 30.08 49.99 -18.57
C LYS A 137 29.72 50.45 -19.98
N ALA A 138 28.66 49.91 -20.56
CA ALA A 138 28.19 50.32 -21.88
C ALA A 138 27.68 51.78 -21.85
N ALA A 139 26.97 52.17 -20.79
CA ALA A 139 26.51 53.53 -20.58
C ALA A 139 27.69 54.52 -20.43
N GLU A 140 28.69 54.20 -19.60
CA GLU A 140 29.91 55.01 -19.44
C GLU A 140 30.67 55.19 -20.77
N ALA A 141 30.81 54.11 -21.54
CA ALA A 141 31.46 54.15 -22.86
C ALA A 141 30.66 55.00 -23.86
N ALA A 142 29.33 54.90 -23.84
CA ALA A 142 28.45 55.73 -24.66
C ALA A 142 28.55 57.22 -24.29
N GLU A 143 28.54 57.55 -22.99
CA GLU A 143 28.72 58.93 -22.52
C GLU A 143 30.07 59.50 -22.93
N THR A 144 31.14 58.71 -22.81
CA THR A 144 32.49 59.11 -23.24
C THR A 144 32.53 59.41 -24.73
N ARG A 145 31.93 58.54 -25.56
CA ARG A 145 31.85 58.74 -27.02
C ARG A 145 31.02 59.99 -27.36
N ILE A 146 29.89 60.22 -26.68
CA ILE A 146 29.07 61.43 -26.87
C ILE A 146 29.88 62.69 -26.53
N ARG A 147 30.65 62.70 -25.43
CA ARG A 147 31.51 63.84 -25.06
C ARG A 147 32.59 64.09 -26.12
N GLN A 148 33.25 63.04 -26.60
CA GLN A 148 34.26 63.16 -27.66
C GLN A 148 33.67 63.77 -28.94
N VAL A 149 32.57 63.20 -29.45
CA VAL A 149 31.89 63.71 -30.66
C VAL A 149 31.43 65.16 -30.46
N ARG A 150 30.96 65.52 -29.26
CA ARG A 150 30.58 66.90 -28.95
C ARG A 150 31.78 67.85 -29.01
N THR A 151 32.92 67.47 -28.42
CA THR A 151 34.15 68.28 -28.45
C THR A 151 34.67 68.43 -29.88
N GLU A 152 34.69 67.36 -30.67
CA GLU A 152 35.07 67.41 -32.08
C GLU A 152 34.13 68.31 -32.90
N ALA A 153 32.81 68.19 -32.70
CA ALA A 153 31.82 69.05 -33.37
C ALA A 153 32.01 70.54 -33.03
N LEU A 154 32.27 70.87 -31.76
CA LEU A 154 32.56 72.24 -31.34
C LEU A 154 33.85 72.79 -31.98
N GLY A 155 34.92 72.00 -32.03
CA GLY A 155 36.16 72.40 -32.71
C GLY A 155 36.01 72.56 -34.23
N ASN A 156 35.18 71.74 -34.85
CA ASN A 156 34.82 71.88 -36.26
C ASN A 156 34.03 73.18 -36.51
N ILE A 157 33.10 73.54 -35.62
CA ILE A 157 32.36 74.82 -35.69
C ILE A 157 33.31 76.02 -35.61
N GLU A 158 34.26 76.02 -34.68
CA GLU A 158 35.27 77.08 -34.58
C GLU A 158 36.09 77.23 -35.88
N THR A 159 36.45 76.11 -36.49
CA THR A 159 37.19 76.12 -37.77
C THR A 159 36.33 76.67 -38.91
N VAL A 160 35.09 76.19 -39.06
CA VAL A 160 34.16 76.69 -40.08
C VAL A 160 33.84 78.19 -39.87
N ALA A 161 33.70 78.64 -38.62
CA ALA A 161 33.50 80.05 -38.32
C ALA A 161 34.71 80.92 -38.71
N ALA A 162 35.93 80.45 -38.43
CA ALA A 162 37.16 81.14 -38.84
C ALA A 162 37.31 81.19 -40.37
N GLU A 163 37.00 80.11 -41.07
CA GLU A 163 36.98 80.06 -42.55
C GLU A 163 35.94 81.02 -43.13
N ALA A 164 34.73 81.05 -42.56
CA ALA A 164 33.68 81.98 -42.97
C ALA A 164 34.08 83.44 -42.73
N ALA A 165 34.66 83.77 -41.57
CA ALA A 165 35.15 85.12 -41.26
C ALA A 165 36.28 85.54 -42.22
N GLN A 166 37.22 84.65 -42.51
CA GLN A 166 38.28 84.88 -43.49
C GLN A 166 37.70 85.19 -44.88
N ALA A 167 36.72 84.41 -45.33
CA ALA A 167 36.05 84.62 -46.63
C ALA A 167 35.33 85.98 -46.69
N VAL A 168 34.64 86.37 -45.61
CA VAL A 168 33.98 87.69 -45.51
C VAL A 168 34.98 88.84 -45.55
N VAL A 169 36.10 88.74 -44.82
CA VAL A 169 37.15 89.78 -44.83
C VAL A 169 37.81 89.89 -46.20
N ALA A 170 38.08 88.77 -46.87
CA ALA A 170 38.62 88.75 -48.22
C ALA A 170 37.65 89.42 -49.21
N ALA A 171 36.34 89.13 -49.10
CA ALA A 171 35.32 89.73 -49.95
C ALA A 171 35.16 91.25 -49.73
N LEU A 172 35.30 91.75 -48.50
CA LEU A 172 35.12 93.18 -48.18
C LEU A 172 36.37 94.03 -48.42
N THR A 173 37.57 93.50 -48.19
CA THR A 173 38.82 94.28 -48.22
C THR A 173 39.70 94.01 -49.45
N GLY A 174 39.39 92.94 -50.20
CA GLY A 174 40.19 92.50 -51.35
C GLY A 174 41.58 91.96 -50.99
N LYS A 175 41.90 91.83 -49.69
CA LYS A 175 43.18 91.28 -49.17
C LYS A 175 42.95 89.92 -48.54
N THR A 176 43.85 88.98 -48.80
CA THR A 176 43.83 87.65 -48.18
C THR A 176 44.52 87.70 -46.81
N VAL A 177 43.75 87.48 -45.75
CA VAL A 177 44.27 87.33 -44.38
C VAL A 177 44.50 85.84 -44.13
N THR A 178 45.57 85.45 -43.43
CA THR A 178 45.83 84.03 -43.15
C THR A 178 44.88 83.49 -42.08
N LEU A 179 44.50 82.22 -42.21
CA LEU A 179 43.56 81.55 -41.29
C LEU A 179 44.10 81.54 -39.84
N ALA A 180 45.42 81.52 -39.66
CA ALA A 180 46.07 81.65 -38.35
C ALA A 180 45.85 83.02 -37.71
N ALA A 181 45.89 84.11 -38.49
CA ALA A 181 45.65 85.46 -37.96
C ALA A 181 44.18 85.65 -37.56
N VAL A 182 43.23 85.11 -38.34
CA VAL A 182 41.80 85.13 -38.02
C VAL A 182 41.51 84.32 -36.75
N LYS A 183 42.09 83.12 -36.60
CA LYS A 183 41.97 82.32 -35.38
C LYS A 183 42.57 83.02 -34.16
N SER A 184 43.69 83.74 -34.30
CA SER A 184 44.30 84.50 -33.20
C SER A 184 43.50 85.72 -32.72
N ALA A 185 42.52 86.17 -33.51
CA ALA A 185 41.65 87.29 -33.17
C ALA A 185 40.30 86.85 -32.59
N LEU A 186 39.96 85.56 -32.70
CA LEU A 186 38.72 84.96 -32.21
C LEU A 186 38.84 84.35 -30.80
N ASN A 187 40.07 84.05 -30.37
CA ASN A 187 40.44 83.60 -29.02
C ASN A 187 41.19 84.72 -28.28
#